data_AF-A0A848TN15-F1
#
_entry.id   AF-A0A848TN15-F1
#
_cell.length_a   1.000
_cell.length_b   1.000
_cell.length_c   1.000
_cell.angle_alpha   90.00
_cell.angle_beta   90.00
_cell.angle_gamma   90.00
#
_symmetry.space_group_name_H-M   'P 1'
#
loop_
_entity.id
_entity.type
_entity.pdbx_description
1 polymer ?
#
loop_
_entity_poly.entity_id
_entity_poly.type
_entity_poly.pdbx_seq_one_letter_code
_entity_poly.pdbx_strand_id
1 'polypeptide(L)'
;GAMRTLERKAAVIALAAFLRERMSERAIAEVYAATVYYGRNCYGYVDAVRWLARRTPDRAGDNVWLALAALPRSPSLYLRDRSALKARVAVIVTEMEAQNLVGSDAAERLRGLPLANIDSGKGCSGR
;
A
#
# COMPACT_ATOMS: atom_id res chain seq x y z
N GLY A 1 22.04 12.50 14.30
CA GLY A 1 23.22 11.76 14.77
C GLY A 1 22.88 10.29 14.90
N ALA A 2 23.84 9.40 14.66
CA ALA A 2 23.66 7.94 14.64
C ALA A 2 23.00 7.37 15.91
N MET A 3 23.25 7.96 17.09
CA MET A 3 22.66 7.56 18.38
C MET A 3 21.12 7.69 18.40
N ARG A 4 20.58 8.80 17.87
CA ARG A 4 19.12 8.99 17.71
C ARG A 4 18.49 7.99 16.75
N THR A 5 19.25 7.49 15.76
CA THR A 5 18.78 6.47 14.83
C THR A 5 18.72 5.08 15.48
N LEU A 6 19.68 4.76 16.36
CA LEU A 6 19.69 3.50 17.11
C LEU A 6 18.55 3.45 18.12
N GLU A 7 18.35 4.51 18.90
CA GLU A 7 17.24 4.64 19.86
C GLU A 7 15.88 4.48 19.16
N ARG A 8 15.68 5.16 18.04
CA ARG A 8 14.44 5.01 17.25
C ARG A 8 14.25 3.58 16.75
N LYS A 9 15.31 2.92 16.27
CA LYS A 9 15.21 1.53 15.82
C LYS A 9 14.86 0.60 16.97
N ALA A 10 15.47 0.78 18.15
CA ALA A 10 15.14 0.00 19.35
C ALA A 10 13.67 0.19 19.77
N ALA A 11 13.17 1.43 19.75
CA ALA A 11 11.76 1.74 20.03
C ALA A 11 10.80 1.06 19.04
N VAL A 12 11.13 1.03 17.74
CA VAL A 12 10.33 0.34 16.72
C VAL A 12 10.31 -1.18 16.96
N ILE A 13 11.44 -1.78 17.33
CA ILE A 13 11.52 -3.21 17.64
C ILE A 13 10.66 -3.54 18.87
N ALA A 14 10.78 -2.75 19.94
CA ALA A 14 9.98 -2.93 21.15
C ALA A 14 8.48 -2.78 20.87
N LEU A 15 8.07 -1.78 20.08
CA LEU A 15 6.68 -1.61 19.66
C LEU A 15 6.18 -2.78 18.80
N ALA A 16 7.00 -3.30 17.89
CA ALA A 16 6.63 -4.44 17.06
C ALA A 16 6.39 -5.71 17.91
N ALA A 17 7.25 -5.97 18.90
CA ALA A 17 7.06 -7.07 19.84
C ALA A 17 5.76 -6.89 20.65
N PHE A 18 5.56 -5.68 21.22
CA PHE A 18 4.36 -5.33 21.98
C PHE A 18 3.06 -5.54 21.19
N LEU A 19 3.05 -5.19 19.90
CA LEU A 19 1.89 -5.38 19.01
C LEU A 19 1.63 -6.86 18.73
N ARG A 20 2.69 -7.63 18.43
CA ARG A 20 2.59 -9.07 18.14
C ARG A 20 2.09 -9.90 19.33
N GLU A 21 2.38 -9.48 20.57
CA GLU A 21 1.84 -10.11 21.78
C GLU A 21 0.32 -9.90 21.95
N ARG A 22 -0.25 -8.84 21.34
CA ARG A 22 -1.64 -8.42 21.57
C ARG A 22 -2.56 -8.63 20.36
N MET A 23 -1.98 -8.78 19.17
CA MET A 23 -2.70 -8.76 17.91
C MET A 23 -2.14 -9.81 16.97
N SER A 24 -3.01 -10.43 16.17
CA SER A 24 -2.57 -11.30 15.07
C SER A 24 -1.89 -10.47 13.98
N GLU A 25 -1.04 -11.12 13.17
CA GLU A 25 -0.40 -10.45 12.02
C GLU A 25 -1.43 -9.84 11.07
N ARG A 26 -2.57 -10.51 10.89
CA ARG A 26 -3.70 -9.99 10.11
C ARG A 26 -4.25 -8.69 10.69
N ALA A 27 -4.52 -8.65 12.00
CA ALA A 27 -5.03 -7.45 12.64
C ALA A 27 -4.02 -6.29 12.58
N ILE A 28 -2.72 -6.58 12.71
CA ILE A 28 -1.65 -5.59 12.52
C ILE A 28 -1.67 -5.03 11.09
N ALA A 29 -1.80 -5.91 10.09
CA ALA A 29 -1.88 -5.50 8.69
C ALA A 29 -3.13 -4.65 8.39
N GLU A 30 -4.28 -4.99 8.99
CA GLU A 30 -5.53 -4.23 8.85
C GLU A 30 -5.40 -2.83 9.46
N VAL A 31 -4.85 -2.72 10.68
CA VAL A 31 -4.56 -1.41 11.30
C VAL A 31 -3.58 -0.60 10.47
N TYR A 32 -2.51 -1.23 9.97
CA TYR A 32 -1.55 -0.56 9.09
C TYR A 32 -2.24 -0.01 7.84
N ALA A 33 -2.99 -0.84 7.12
CA ALA A 33 -3.70 -0.42 5.91
C ALA A 33 -4.72 0.68 6.20
N ALA A 34 -5.35 0.68 7.38
CA ALA A 34 -6.33 1.69 7.79
C ALA A 34 -5.70 3.03 8.23
N THR A 35 -4.38 3.10 8.42
CA THR A 35 -3.70 4.28 8.99
C THR A 35 -2.62 4.88 8.10
N VAL A 36 -2.01 4.08 7.23
CA VAL A 36 -0.87 4.53 6.42
C VAL A 36 -1.27 5.62 5.41
N TYR A 37 -0.31 6.48 5.09
CA TYR A 37 -0.46 7.54 4.10
C TYR A 37 -0.32 6.99 2.68
N TYR A 38 -1.38 7.16 1.87
CA TYR A 38 -1.40 6.74 0.46
C TYR A 38 -1.12 7.88 -0.52
N GLY A 39 -0.91 9.11 -0.03
CA GLY A 39 -0.75 10.29 -0.88
C GLY A 39 -2.01 11.15 -0.95
N ARG A 40 -1.86 12.40 -1.41
CA ARG A 40 -2.96 13.38 -1.55
C ARG A 40 -3.86 13.49 -0.31
N ASN A 41 -3.26 13.55 0.87
CA ASN A 41 -3.97 13.65 2.15
C ASN A 41 -4.89 12.46 2.48
N CYS A 42 -4.78 11.35 1.75
CA CYS A 42 -5.53 10.12 2.01
C CYS A 42 -4.76 9.26 3.02
N TYR A 43 -5.34 9.10 4.21
CA TYR A 43 -4.85 8.22 5.27
C TYR A 43 -5.80 7.04 5.43
N GLY A 44 -5.28 5.84 5.28
CA GLY A 44 -6.08 4.62 5.29
C GLY A 44 -6.66 4.25 3.93
N TYR A 45 -6.80 2.94 3.72
CA TYR A 45 -7.18 2.38 2.42
C TYR A 45 -8.62 2.76 2.01
N VAL A 46 -9.54 2.96 2.96
CA VAL A 46 -10.94 3.29 2.64
C VAL A 46 -11.03 4.62 1.89
N ASP A 47 -10.38 5.66 2.41
CA ASP A 47 -10.38 6.99 1.79
C ASP A 47 -9.58 6.98 0.50
N ALA A 48 -8.46 6.25 0.47
CA ALA A 48 -7.64 6.13 -0.72
C ALA A 48 -8.35 5.37 -1.86
N VAL A 49 -9.12 4.32 -1.57
CA VAL A 49 -9.97 3.61 -2.56
C VAL A 49 -11.05 4.55 -3.09
N ARG A 50 -11.74 5.29 -2.22
CA ARG A 50 -12.77 6.25 -2.65
C ARG A 50 -12.19 7.31 -3.57
N TRP A 51 -11.01 7.84 -3.23
CA TRP A 51 -10.33 8.83 -4.04
C TRP A 51 -9.89 8.25 -5.39
N LEU A 52 -9.27 7.07 -5.41
CA LEU A 52 -8.69 6.49 -6.63
C LEU A 52 -9.74 5.86 -7.55
N ALA A 53 -10.74 5.18 -6.99
CA ALA A 53 -11.71 4.38 -7.74
C ALA A 53 -13.11 4.99 -7.80
N ARG A 54 -13.41 6.04 -7.02
CA ARG A 54 -14.78 6.54 -6.77
C ARG A 54 -15.75 5.44 -6.38
N ARG A 55 -15.25 4.45 -5.65
CA ARG A 55 -15.95 3.23 -5.23
C ARG A 55 -15.67 2.96 -3.76
N THR A 56 -16.45 2.05 -3.19
CA THR A 56 -16.19 1.47 -1.88
C THR A 56 -15.18 0.32 -1.99
N PRO A 57 -14.47 -0.03 -0.91
CA PRO A 57 -13.49 -1.12 -0.90
C PRO A 57 -14.01 -2.45 -1.48
N ASP A 58 -15.26 -2.82 -1.17
CA ASP A 58 -15.92 -4.03 -1.67
C ASP A 58 -16.15 -4.04 -3.19
N ARG A 59 -16.04 -2.88 -3.86
CA ARG A 59 -16.24 -2.72 -5.31
C ARG A 59 -14.97 -2.31 -6.05
N ALA A 60 -13.83 -2.27 -5.37
CA ALA A 60 -12.56 -1.91 -5.98
C ALA A 60 -11.93 -3.12 -6.70
N GLY A 61 -11.45 -2.89 -7.92
CA GLY A 61 -10.78 -3.93 -8.72
C GLY A 61 -9.31 -4.11 -8.33
N ASP A 62 -8.72 -5.23 -8.75
CA ASP A 62 -7.32 -5.58 -8.51
C ASP A 62 -6.35 -4.45 -8.91
N ASN A 63 -6.64 -3.73 -9.99
CA ASN A 63 -5.81 -2.62 -10.48
C ASN A 63 -5.72 -1.44 -9.49
N VAL A 64 -6.77 -1.21 -8.69
CA VAL A 64 -6.82 -0.19 -7.63
C VAL A 64 -6.03 -0.70 -6.42
N TRP A 65 -6.25 -1.95 -6.02
CA TRP A 65 -5.56 -2.56 -4.87
C TRP A 65 -4.05 -2.69 -5.09
N LEU A 66 -3.62 -3.09 -6.29
CA LEU A 66 -2.21 -3.14 -6.64
C LEU A 66 -1.56 -1.74 -6.60
N ALA A 67 -2.24 -0.72 -7.11
CA ALA A 67 -1.77 0.65 -7.01
C ALA A 67 -1.64 1.09 -5.55
N LEU A 68 -2.66 0.81 -4.72
CA LEU A 68 -2.64 1.09 -3.28
C LEU A 68 -1.50 0.37 -2.57
N ALA A 69 -1.25 -0.90 -2.85
CA ALA A 69 -0.15 -1.66 -2.24
C ALA A 69 1.23 -1.06 -2.57
N ALA A 70 1.37 -0.41 -3.73
CA ALA A 70 2.61 0.27 -4.11
C ALA A 70 2.82 1.61 -3.40
N LEU A 71 1.74 2.38 -3.17
CA LEU A 71 1.80 3.77 -2.73
C LEU A 71 2.58 4.00 -1.41
N PRO A 72 2.36 3.25 -0.30
CA PRO A 72 2.98 3.55 0.99
C PRO A 72 4.51 3.69 0.99
N ARG A 73 5.20 3.00 0.08
CA ARG A 73 6.67 3.08 -0.02
C ARG A 73 7.15 4.46 -0.47
N SER A 74 6.46 5.08 -1.43
CA SER A 74 6.79 6.42 -1.91
C SER A 74 5.60 7.04 -2.64
N PRO A 75 4.59 7.56 -1.90
CA PRO A 75 3.38 8.09 -2.52
C PRO A 75 3.72 9.18 -3.54
N SER A 76 4.54 10.16 -3.15
CA SER A 76 4.88 11.30 -4.01
C SER A 76 5.55 10.91 -5.34
N LEU A 77 6.34 9.83 -5.36
CA LEU A 77 6.98 9.34 -6.59
C LEU A 77 5.94 8.67 -7.50
N TYR A 78 5.23 7.68 -6.97
CA TYR A 78 4.33 6.85 -7.76
C TYR A 78 3.08 7.59 -8.26
N LEU A 79 2.71 8.68 -7.58
CA LEU A 79 1.67 9.61 -8.03
C LEU A 79 2.11 10.53 -9.17
N ARG A 80 3.41 10.73 -9.37
CA ARG A 80 3.97 11.61 -10.41
C ARG A 80 4.52 10.82 -11.61
N ASP A 81 4.94 9.59 -11.37
CA ASP A 81 5.57 8.73 -12.37
C ASP A 81 4.85 7.39 -12.46
N ARG A 82 4.09 7.24 -13.56
CA ARG A 82 3.31 6.03 -13.85
C ARG A 82 4.22 4.84 -14.18
N SER A 83 5.41 5.07 -14.73
CA SER A 83 6.36 4.01 -15.04
C SER A 83 6.97 3.44 -13.75
N ALA A 84 7.33 4.31 -12.80
CA ALA A 84 7.82 3.91 -11.48
C ALA A 84 6.75 3.15 -10.69
N LEU A 85 5.49 3.57 -10.77
CA LEU A 85 4.37 2.84 -10.17
C LEU A 85 4.23 1.43 -10.77
N LYS A 86 4.22 1.31 -12.10
CA LYS A 86 4.12 0.01 -12.79
C LYS A 86 5.26 -0.92 -12.40
N ALA A 87 6.49 -0.42 -12.38
CA ALA A 87 7.65 -1.19 -11.95
C ALA A 87 7.51 -1.66 -10.49
N ARG A 88 7.00 -0.80 -9.60
CA ARG A 88 6.75 -1.17 -8.21
C ARG A 88 5.67 -2.24 -8.08
N VAL A 89 4.58 -2.15 -8.84
CA VAL A 89 3.53 -3.18 -8.86
C VAL A 89 4.06 -4.51 -9.38
N ALA A 90 4.90 -4.52 -10.43
CA ALA A 90 5.50 -5.75 -10.93
C ALA A 90 6.31 -6.48 -9.85
N VAL A 91 7.08 -5.73 -9.03
CA VAL A 91 7.79 -6.30 -7.87
C VAL A 91 6.83 -6.90 -6.85
N ILE A 92 5.70 -6.23 -6.56
CA ILE A 92 4.69 -6.74 -5.63
C ILE A 92 4.09 -8.05 -6.15
N VAL A 93 3.70 -8.11 -7.43
CA VAL A 93 3.09 -9.31 -8.00
C VAL A 93 4.08 -10.48 -8.04
N THR A 94 5.36 -10.23 -8.38
CA THR A 94 6.41 -11.25 -8.31
C THR A 94 6.60 -11.78 -6.89
N GLU A 95 6.55 -10.92 -5.88
CA GLU A 95 6.63 -11.34 -4.48
C GLU A 95 5.39 -12.14 -4.05
N MET A 96 4.20 -11.73 -4.49
CA MET A 96 2.96 -12.48 -4.22
C MET A 96 2.99 -13.89 -4.82
N GLU A 97 3.52 -14.03 -6.03
CA GLU A 97 3.73 -15.33 -6.68
C GLU A 97 4.77 -16.17 -5.91
N ALA A 98 5.91 -15.59 -5.55
CA ALA A 98 6.95 -16.28 -4.78
C ALA A 98 6.48 -16.76 -3.40
N GLN A 99 5.54 -16.03 -2.79
CA GLN A 99 4.92 -16.39 -1.52
C GLN A 99 3.69 -17.31 -1.67
N ASN A 100 3.38 -17.79 -2.88
CA ASN A 100 2.21 -18.61 -3.20
C ASN A 100 0.86 -17.95 -2.83
N LEU A 101 0.80 -16.62 -2.79
CA LEU A 101 -0.45 -15.88 -2.59
C LEU A 101 -1.32 -15.86 -3.87
N VAL A 102 -0.67 -16.00 -5.03
CA VAL A 102 -1.30 -16.13 -6.35
C VAL A 102 -0.54 -17.15 -7.19
N GLY A 103 -1.24 -17.87 -8.06
CA GLY A 103 -0.60 -18.74 -9.07
C GLY A 103 -0.06 -17.94 -10.27
N SER A 104 0.75 -18.57 -11.11
CA SER A 104 1.42 -17.93 -12.23
C SER A 104 0.47 -17.27 -13.24
N ASP A 105 -0.64 -17.93 -13.60
CA ASP A 105 -1.64 -17.37 -14.51
C ASP A 105 -2.27 -16.08 -13.93
N ALA A 106 -2.54 -16.09 -12.63
CA ALA A 106 -3.06 -14.91 -11.95
C ALA A 106 -2.00 -13.80 -11.87
N ALA A 107 -0.73 -14.15 -11.60
CA ALA A 107 0.37 -13.19 -11.57
C ALA A 107 0.57 -12.52 -12.94
N GLU A 108 0.54 -13.28 -14.04
CA GLU A 108 0.63 -12.76 -15.40
C GLU A 108 -0.53 -11.79 -15.71
N ARG A 109 -1.76 -12.18 -15.39
CA ARG A 109 -2.94 -11.30 -15.52
C ARG A 109 -2.76 -10.00 -14.74
N LEU A 110 -2.32 -10.08 -13.48
CA LEU A 110 -2.14 -8.92 -12.62
C LEU A 110 -1.05 -7.96 -13.16
N ARG A 111 0.05 -8.48 -13.72
CA ARG A 111 1.09 -7.66 -14.37
C ARG A 111 0.57 -6.93 -15.62
N GLY A 112 -0.35 -7.56 -16.35
CA GLY A 112 -1.00 -6.98 -17.53
C GLY A 112 -2.09 -5.95 -17.25
N LEU A 113 -2.52 -5.77 -15.99
CA LEU A 113 -3.63 -4.88 -15.68
C LEU A 113 -3.30 -3.41 -15.98
N PRO A 114 -4.22 -2.66 -16.62
CA PRO A 114 -4.11 -1.22 -16.68
C PRO A 114 -4.34 -0.66 -15.27
N LEU A 115 -3.26 -0.23 -14.63
CA LEU A 115 -3.33 0.39 -13.31
C LEU A 115 -4.27 1.61 -13.33
N ALA A 116 -5.02 1.78 -12.24
CA ALA A 116 -5.97 2.87 -12.08
C ALA A 116 -5.33 4.21 -12.46
N ASN A 117 -6.09 5.07 -13.12
CA ASN A 117 -5.57 6.37 -13.47
C ASN A 117 -5.47 7.21 -12.20
N ILE A 118 -4.25 7.41 -11.71
CA ILE A 118 -4.01 8.23 -10.54
C ILE A 118 -3.94 9.70 -10.96
N ASP A 119 -5.04 10.17 -11.54
CA ASP A 119 -5.13 11.55 -12.01
C ASP A 119 -5.07 12.53 -10.84
N SER A 120 -4.55 13.71 -11.15
CA SER A 120 -4.16 14.76 -10.23
C SER A 120 -5.33 15.53 -9.58
N GLY A 121 -6.49 14.89 -9.44
CA GLY A 121 -7.68 15.44 -8.79
C GLY A 121 -7.44 15.87 -7.34
N LYS A 122 -8.39 16.64 -6.78
CA LYS A 122 -8.37 17.03 -5.37
C LYS A 122 -8.21 15.77 -4.50
N GLY A 123 -7.29 15.84 -3.54
CA GLY A 123 -7.02 14.77 -2.59
C GLY A 123 -8.19 14.51 -1.63
N CYS A 124 -8.00 13.56 -0.72
CA CYS A 124 -8.96 13.35 0.35
C CYS A 124 -9.07 14.60 1.23
N SER A 125 -10.27 14.90 1.74
CA SER A 125 -10.37 15.85 2.85
C SER A 125 -9.63 15.23 4.03
N GLY A 126 -8.55 15.85 4.47
CA GLY A 126 -7.82 15.37 5.64
C GLY A 126 -8.73 15.32 6.85
N ARG A 127 -8.38 14.48 7.82
CA ARG A 127 -8.90 14.59 9.17
C ARG A 127 -8.28 15.78 9.88
#